data_AF-A0A425HRV6-F1
#
_entry.id   AF-A0A425HRV6-F1
#
_cell.length_a   1.000
_cell.length_b   1.000
_cell.length_c   1.000
_cell.angle_alpha   90.00
_cell.angle_beta   90.00
_cell.angle_gamma   90.00
#
_symmetry.space_group_name_H-M   'P 1'
#
loop_
_entity.id
_entity.type
_entity.pdbx_description
1 polymer ?
#
loop_
_entity_poly.entity_id
_entity_poly.type
_entity_poly.pdbx_seq_one_letter_code
_entity_poly.pdbx_strand_id
1 'polypeptide(L)'
;METSKQKEKTSSQTCSFAFLRRKPLIIRHIDALKVESAFCEISGASRTIQRKEAVANLARYLGLAPSEQEVDTFFHRVNGRCDLAAFGRFCSLLVHDEDKAANFRELFLVYDKEHTGKLKKRVVKMIFCNLGEPLSAAEWRSFEGIFDLADKKDDDLVPYEPIVRKLLDLPQ
;
A
#
# COMPACT_ATOMS: atom_id res chain seq x y z
N MET A 1 30.42 32.91 -39.50
CA MET A 1 30.22 33.14 -38.05
C MET A 1 28.86 32.53 -37.70
N GLU A 2 28.83 31.21 -37.59
CA GLU A 2 27.62 30.44 -37.32
C GLU A 2 27.45 30.36 -35.81
N THR A 3 26.39 30.97 -35.28
CA THR A 3 26.02 30.83 -33.87
C THR A 3 25.00 29.70 -33.75
N SER A 4 25.49 28.57 -33.23
CA SER A 4 24.73 27.37 -32.92
C SER A 4 23.72 27.58 -31.79
N LYS A 5 22.59 26.89 -31.99
CA LYS A 5 21.51 26.56 -31.06
C LYS A 5 22.03 26.04 -29.71
N GLN A 6 21.31 26.30 -28.62
CA GLN A 6 20.51 25.24 -27.96
C GLN A 6 19.55 25.78 -26.90
N LYS A 7 18.27 25.46 -27.12
CA LYS A 7 17.17 25.50 -26.16
C LYS A 7 17.43 24.47 -25.07
N GLU A 8 17.49 24.93 -23.83
CA GLU A 8 17.39 24.07 -22.66
C GLU A 8 15.90 23.74 -22.45
N LYS A 9 15.51 22.52 -22.83
CA LYS A 9 14.19 21.95 -22.52
C LYS A 9 14.28 21.29 -21.16
N THR A 10 13.64 21.90 -20.17
CA THR A 10 13.23 21.29 -18.90
C THR A 10 12.40 20.05 -19.22
N SER A 11 13.02 18.87 -19.10
CA SER A 11 12.33 17.59 -19.20
C SER A 11 11.70 17.30 -17.85
N SER A 12 10.45 17.73 -17.71
CA SER A 12 9.57 17.38 -16.61
C SER A 12 9.57 15.87 -16.46
N GLN A 13 10.09 15.39 -15.33
CA GLN A 13 10.07 13.99 -14.93
C GLN A 13 8.61 13.53 -14.88
N THR A 14 8.15 12.88 -15.95
CA THR A 14 6.92 12.11 -15.94
C THR A 14 7.20 10.85 -15.15
N CYS A 15 7.11 10.94 -13.82
CA CYS A 15 6.86 9.77 -13.00
C CYS A 15 5.53 9.21 -13.52
N SER A 16 5.62 8.13 -14.29
CA SER A 16 4.52 7.65 -15.13
C SER A 16 3.23 7.57 -14.31
N PHE A 17 2.17 8.22 -14.80
CA PHE A 17 0.83 8.27 -14.18
C PHE A 17 0.26 6.88 -13.86
N ALA A 18 0.89 5.81 -14.35
CA ALA A 18 0.62 4.41 -14.01
C ALA A 18 0.68 4.10 -12.51
N PHE A 19 1.47 4.82 -11.71
CA PHE A 19 1.53 4.63 -10.25
C PHE A 19 0.39 5.34 -9.49
N LEU A 20 -0.17 6.41 -10.05
CA LEU A 20 -1.21 7.23 -9.41
C LEU A 20 -2.64 6.65 -9.56
N ARG A 21 -2.80 5.58 -10.36
CA ARG A 21 -4.10 4.93 -10.62
C ARG A 21 -4.24 3.55 -9.97
N ARG A 22 -3.59 3.28 -8.83
CA ARG A 22 -3.60 1.94 -8.25
C ARG A 22 -4.56 1.81 -7.07
N LYS A 23 -5.32 0.72 -7.13
CA LYS A 23 -6.34 0.26 -6.18
C LYS A 23 -5.71 0.05 -4.79
N PRO A 24 -6.48 0.14 -3.70
CA PRO A 24 -6.00 -0.10 -2.34
C PRO A 24 -5.22 -1.41 -2.16
N LEU A 25 -4.37 -1.39 -1.14
CA LEU A 25 -3.24 -2.28 -0.92
C LEU A 25 -3.70 -3.63 -0.36
N ILE A 26 -3.37 -4.72 -1.07
CA ILE A 26 -3.57 -6.11 -0.65
C ILE A 26 -2.18 -6.65 -0.34
N ILE A 27 -2.00 -7.32 0.80
CA ILE A 27 -0.71 -7.87 1.22
C ILE A 27 -0.41 -9.10 0.33
N ARG A 28 0.69 -9.06 -0.44
CA ARG A 28 1.09 -10.14 -1.36
C ARG A 28 2.55 -10.54 -1.13
N HIS A 29 2.86 -11.81 -1.40
CA HIS A 29 4.24 -12.24 -1.61
C HIS A 29 4.82 -11.59 -2.87
N ILE A 30 6.06 -11.10 -2.77
CA ILE A 30 6.76 -10.44 -3.89
C ILE A 30 7.84 -11.35 -4.46
N ASP A 31 7.86 -11.48 -5.79
CA ASP A 31 8.95 -12.09 -6.52
C ASP A 31 10.17 -11.15 -6.61
N ALA A 32 11.35 -11.64 -6.20
CA ALA A 32 12.59 -10.86 -6.25
C ALA A 32 12.89 -10.27 -7.64
N LEU A 33 12.62 -11.02 -8.72
CA LEU A 33 12.80 -10.56 -10.11
C LEU A 33 11.89 -9.35 -10.46
N LYS A 34 10.69 -9.31 -9.87
CA LYS A 34 9.75 -8.20 -10.04
C LYS A 34 10.23 -6.95 -9.30
N VAL A 35 10.88 -7.12 -8.15
CA VAL A 35 11.50 -6.02 -7.39
C VAL A 35 12.59 -5.35 -8.22
N GLU A 36 13.53 -6.14 -8.75
CA GLU A 36 14.69 -5.61 -9.48
C GLU A 36 14.30 -4.85 -10.74
N SER A 37 13.41 -5.45 -11.55
CA SER A 37 12.90 -4.82 -12.78
C SER A 37 12.17 -3.51 -12.50
N ALA A 38 11.20 -3.53 -11.59
CA ALA A 38 10.43 -2.33 -11.24
C ALA A 38 11.29 -1.23 -10.59
N PHE A 39 12.28 -1.60 -9.78
CA PHE A 39 13.23 -0.63 -9.21
C PHE A 39 14.09 0.02 -10.29
N CYS A 40 14.61 -0.76 -11.25
CA CYS A 40 15.43 -0.25 -12.34
C CYS A 40 14.64 0.72 -13.23
N GLU A 41 13.37 0.44 -13.51
CA GLU A 41 12.48 1.34 -14.27
C GLU A 41 12.32 2.71 -13.60
N ILE A 42 12.18 2.75 -12.27
CA ILE A 42 12.00 4.02 -11.53
C ILE A 42 13.32 4.75 -11.32
N SER A 43 14.39 4.03 -10.95
CA SER A 43 15.69 4.64 -10.66
C SER A 43 16.46 5.06 -11.92
N GLY A 44 16.19 4.41 -13.05
CA GLY A 44 16.86 4.67 -14.33
C GLY A 44 18.40 4.66 -14.19
N ALA A 45 19.06 5.63 -14.80
CA ALA A 45 20.52 5.76 -14.74
C ALA A 45 21.07 6.11 -13.34
N SER A 46 20.24 6.66 -12.44
CA SER A 46 20.69 7.09 -11.11
C SER A 46 20.96 5.93 -10.16
N ARG A 47 20.37 4.75 -10.43
CA ARG A 47 20.40 3.54 -9.59
C ARG A 47 19.94 3.76 -8.14
N THR A 48 19.36 4.92 -7.83
CA THR A 48 18.88 5.28 -6.49
C THR A 48 17.59 6.07 -6.54
N ILE A 49 16.69 5.87 -5.59
CA ILE A 49 15.46 6.62 -5.42
C ILE A 49 15.64 7.61 -4.27
N GLN A 50 15.41 8.90 -4.55
CA GLN A 50 15.58 10.00 -3.59
C GLN A 50 14.27 10.70 -3.20
N ARG A 51 13.12 10.14 -3.59
CA ARG A 51 11.80 10.63 -3.19
C ARG A 51 11.12 9.56 -2.35
N LYS A 52 10.69 9.93 -1.14
CA LYS A 52 9.98 9.05 -0.20
C LYS A 52 8.75 8.44 -0.88
N GLU A 53 7.98 9.25 -1.59
CA GLU A 53 6.74 8.85 -2.25
C GLU A 53 7.00 7.83 -3.36
N ALA A 54 8.13 7.94 -4.06
CA ALA A 54 8.52 6.97 -5.08
C ALA A 54 8.87 5.60 -4.49
N VAL A 55 9.50 5.57 -3.31
CA VAL A 55 9.77 4.32 -2.57
C VAL A 55 8.45 3.68 -2.13
N ALA A 56 7.54 4.46 -1.54
CA ALA A 56 6.23 3.96 -1.12
C ALA A 56 5.43 3.42 -2.32
N ASN A 57 5.34 4.19 -3.40
CA ASN A 57 4.59 3.80 -4.60
C ASN A 57 5.16 2.57 -5.28
N LEU A 58 6.49 2.36 -5.24
CA LEU A 58 7.13 1.15 -5.74
C LEU A 58 6.76 -0.06 -4.89
N ALA A 59 6.85 0.03 -3.56
CA ALA A 59 6.45 -1.05 -2.66
C ALA A 59 4.96 -1.42 -2.86
N ARG A 60 4.10 -0.40 -2.96
CA ARG A 60 2.67 -0.56 -3.27
C ARG A 60 2.42 -1.23 -4.63
N TYR A 61 3.18 -0.88 -5.66
CA TYR A 61 3.11 -1.52 -6.97
C TYR A 61 3.51 -3.01 -6.92
N LEU A 62 4.45 -3.34 -6.06
CA LEU A 62 4.89 -4.72 -5.87
C LEU A 62 3.88 -5.55 -5.08
N GLY A 63 2.88 -4.92 -4.45
CA GLY A 63 1.85 -5.59 -3.66
C GLY A 63 2.11 -5.57 -2.15
N LEU A 64 2.97 -4.67 -1.68
CA LEU A 64 3.12 -4.40 -0.25
C LEU A 64 2.22 -3.26 0.19
N ALA A 65 1.99 -3.18 1.49
CA ALA A 65 1.18 -2.13 2.10
C ALA A 65 1.99 -1.35 3.15
N PRO A 66 3.08 -0.65 2.78
CA PRO A 66 3.86 0.10 3.76
C PRO A 66 3.05 1.24 4.35
N SER A 67 3.12 1.36 5.68
CA SER A 67 2.61 2.51 6.43
C SER A 67 3.45 3.76 6.17
N GLU A 68 2.89 4.95 6.34
CA GLU A 68 3.66 6.19 6.18
C GLU A 68 4.81 6.26 7.18
N GLN A 69 4.61 5.74 8.39
CA GLN A 69 5.63 5.67 9.43
C GLN A 69 6.79 4.74 9.05
N GLU A 70 6.53 3.59 8.45
CA GLU A 70 7.58 2.67 7.99
C GLU A 70 8.38 3.29 6.85
N VAL A 71 7.71 3.95 5.90
CA VAL A 71 8.39 4.63 4.81
C VAL A 71 9.25 5.77 5.38
N ASP A 72 8.74 6.58 6.31
CA ASP A 72 9.51 7.65 6.95
C ASP A 72 10.74 7.12 7.70
N THR A 73 10.53 6.09 8.51
CA THR A 73 11.59 5.45 9.30
C THR A 73 12.67 4.88 8.39
N PHE A 74 12.27 4.15 7.34
CA PHE A 74 13.20 3.63 6.35
C PHE A 74 13.95 4.74 5.62
N PHE A 75 13.24 5.75 5.14
CA PHE A 75 13.82 6.82 4.33
C PHE A 75 14.82 7.66 5.14
N HIS A 76 14.52 7.90 6.42
CA HIS A 76 15.45 8.50 7.37
C HIS A 76 16.70 7.62 7.57
N ARG A 77 16.51 6.31 7.79
CA ARG A 77 17.62 5.35 7.98
C ARG A 77 18.59 5.30 6.81
N VAL A 78 18.12 5.52 5.58
CA VAL A 78 18.95 5.54 4.36
C VAL A 78 19.40 6.95 3.95
N ASN A 79 19.24 7.95 4.83
CA ASN A 79 19.58 9.35 4.55
C ASN A 79 18.98 9.89 3.25
N GLY A 80 17.73 9.49 2.96
CA GLY A 80 17.00 9.88 1.76
C GLY A 80 17.55 9.34 0.44
N ARG A 81 18.47 8.37 0.46
CA ARG A 81 19.02 7.75 -0.75
C ARG A 81 18.85 6.24 -0.71
N CYS A 82 17.79 5.77 -1.36
CA CYS A 82 17.43 4.34 -1.43
C CYS A 82 18.08 3.69 -2.65
N ASP A 83 18.95 2.70 -2.46
CA ASP A 83 19.45 1.81 -3.52
C ASP A 83 18.66 0.49 -3.57
N LEU A 84 18.93 -0.36 -4.56
CA LEU A 84 18.21 -1.62 -4.76
C LEU A 84 18.34 -2.55 -3.53
N ALA A 85 19.53 -2.61 -2.91
CA ALA A 85 19.76 -3.46 -1.75
C ALA A 85 19.00 -2.96 -0.51
N ALA A 86 18.97 -1.64 -0.30
CA ALA A 86 18.19 -1.01 0.75
C ALA A 86 16.68 -1.21 0.52
N PHE A 87 16.23 -1.08 -0.72
CA PHE A 87 14.84 -1.34 -1.07
C PHE A 87 14.45 -2.81 -0.85
N GLY A 88 15.31 -3.76 -1.20
CA GLY A 88 15.08 -5.18 -0.91
C GLY A 88 14.93 -5.44 0.60
N ARG A 89 15.81 -4.85 1.43
CA ARG A 89 15.67 -4.92 2.90
C ARG A 89 14.38 -4.28 3.38
N PHE A 90 13.97 -3.15 2.80
CA PHE A 90 12.71 -2.51 3.12
C PHE A 90 11.53 -3.43 2.83
N CYS A 91 11.48 -4.04 1.64
CA CYS A 91 10.44 -5.00 1.28
C CYS A 91 10.37 -6.18 2.25
N SER A 92 11.51 -6.69 2.73
CA SER A 92 11.53 -7.77 3.73
C SER A 92 10.99 -7.34 5.11
N LEU A 93 11.08 -6.06 5.46
CA LEU A 93 10.56 -5.54 6.73
C LEU A 93 9.03 -5.32 6.70
N LEU A 94 8.45 -5.23 5.51
CA LEU A 94 7.02 -4.98 5.28
C LEU A 94 6.17 -6.26 5.22
N VAL A 95 6.78 -7.41 5.51
CA VAL A 95 6.08 -8.67 5.70
C VAL A 95 6.01 -8.89 7.21
N HIS A 96 4.86 -8.60 7.81
CA HIS A 96 4.71 -8.73 9.26
C HIS A 96 4.21 -10.12 9.62
N ASP A 97 4.80 -10.70 10.66
CA ASP A 97 4.31 -11.95 11.24
C ASP A 97 2.87 -11.83 11.79
N GLU A 98 2.41 -10.60 12.03
CA GLU A 98 1.07 -10.29 12.51
C GLU A 98 0.02 -10.23 11.39
N ASP A 99 0.42 -10.24 10.12
CA ASP A 99 -0.48 -10.22 8.95
C ASP A 99 -1.12 -11.59 8.69
N LYS A 100 -1.66 -12.20 9.75
CA LYS A 100 -2.27 -13.52 9.75
C LYS A 100 -3.78 -13.41 9.85
N ALA A 101 -4.47 -14.29 9.14
CA ALA A 101 -5.93 -14.34 9.15
C ALA A 101 -6.51 -14.53 10.55
N ALA A 102 -5.81 -15.24 11.45
CA ALA A 102 -6.20 -15.40 12.85
C ALA A 102 -6.29 -14.05 13.57
N ASN A 103 -5.24 -13.23 13.49
CA ASN A 103 -5.17 -11.92 14.14
C ASN A 103 -6.27 -10.97 13.65
N PHE A 104 -6.49 -10.92 12.33
CA PHE A 104 -7.59 -10.11 11.77
C PHE A 104 -8.96 -10.60 12.25
N ARG A 105 -9.18 -11.92 12.34
CA ARG A 105 -10.44 -12.47 12.87
C ARG A 105 -10.62 -12.14 14.34
N GLU A 106 -9.59 -12.27 15.16
CA GLU A 106 -9.61 -11.90 16.57
C GLU A 106 -10.01 -10.43 16.76
N LEU A 107 -9.48 -9.54 15.93
CA LEU A 107 -9.87 -8.13 15.94
C LEU A 107 -11.37 -7.93 15.69
N PHE A 108 -11.96 -8.63 14.73
CA PHE A 108 -13.41 -8.54 14.47
C PHE A 108 -14.24 -9.18 15.59
N LEU A 109 -13.76 -10.28 16.19
CA LEU A 109 -14.42 -10.98 17.29
C LEU A 109 -14.58 -10.11 18.54
N VAL A 110 -13.66 -9.16 18.79
CA VAL A 110 -13.80 -8.17 19.88
C VAL A 110 -15.11 -7.36 19.74
N TYR A 111 -15.57 -7.14 18.51
CA TYR A 111 -16.78 -6.38 18.23
C TYR A 111 -18.01 -7.25 17.95
N ASP A 112 -17.83 -8.51 17.54
CA ASP A 112 -18.90 -9.47 17.26
C ASP A 112 -19.18 -10.35 18.49
N LYS A 113 -19.79 -9.74 19.52
CA LYS A 113 -20.08 -10.40 20.80
C LYS A 113 -20.93 -11.67 20.69
N GLU A 114 -21.73 -11.74 19.62
CA GLU A 114 -22.66 -12.85 19.37
C GLU A 114 -22.05 -13.90 18.42
N HIS A 115 -20.80 -13.72 17.98
CA HIS A 115 -20.10 -14.62 17.05
C HIS A 115 -20.90 -14.91 15.76
N THR A 116 -21.57 -13.89 15.23
CA THR A 116 -22.42 -13.97 14.03
C THR A 116 -21.63 -14.07 12.71
N GLY A 117 -20.33 -13.77 12.74
CA GLY A 117 -19.50 -13.65 11.55
C GLY A 117 -19.69 -12.33 10.80
N LYS A 118 -20.44 -11.38 11.38
CA LYS A 118 -20.86 -10.14 10.71
C LYS A 118 -20.77 -8.94 11.66
N LEU A 119 -20.42 -7.78 11.11
CA LEU A 119 -20.41 -6.51 11.83
C LEU A 119 -21.16 -5.45 11.05
N LYS A 120 -21.72 -4.46 11.74
CA LYS A 120 -22.28 -3.29 11.07
C LYS A 120 -21.19 -2.56 10.28
N LYS A 121 -21.50 -2.06 9.08
CA LYS A 121 -20.55 -1.30 8.26
C LYS A 121 -19.86 -0.17 9.03
N ARG A 122 -20.58 0.56 9.88
CA ARG A 122 -20.00 1.62 10.74
C ARG A 122 -18.94 1.12 11.71
N VAL A 123 -19.08 -0.12 12.20
CA VAL A 123 -18.09 -0.75 13.10
C VAL A 123 -16.87 -1.16 12.30
N VAL A 124 -17.05 -1.74 11.11
CA VAL A 124 -15.94 -2.01 10.17
C VAL A 124 -15.19 -0.72 9.85
N LYS A 125 -15.89 0.37 9.53
CA LYS A 125 -15.30 1.69 9.32
C LYS A 125 -14.50 2.17 10.52
N MET A 126 -15.08 2.09 11.71
CA MET A 126 -14.42 2.50 12.95
C MET A 126 -13.12 1.72 13.18
N ILE A 127 -13.11 0.40 12.92
CA ILE A 127 -11.91 -0.44 13.03
C ILE A 127 -10.80 0.10 12.12
N PHE A 128 -11.07 0.30 10.82
CA PHE A 128 -10.06 0.71 9.85
C PHE A 128 -9.69 2.21 9.90
N CYS A 129 -10.56 3.07 10.43
CA CYS A 129 -10.30 4.51 10.54
C CYS A 129 -9.78 4.95 11.91
N ASN A 130 -9.74 4.08 12.92
CA ASN A 130 -9.33 4.47 14.28
C ASN A 130 -8.27 3.55 14.91
N LEU A 131 -7.95 2.39 14.33
CA LEU A 131 -6.93 1.48 14.85
C LEU A 131 -5.69 1.47 13.95
N GLY A 132 -4.51 1.36 14.58
CA GLY A 132 -3.24 1.34 13.85
C GLY A 132 -2.97 2.67 13.13
N GLU A 133 -2.59 2.58 11.87
CA GLU A 133 -2.54 3.73 10.97
C GLU A 133 -3.93 3.95 10.34
N PRO A 134 -4.67 4.99 10.77
CA PRO A 134 -6.05 5.16 10.39
C PRO A 134 -6.19 5.52 8.91
N LEU A 135 -7.11 4.85 8.22
CA LEU A 135 -7.47 5.23 6.86
C LEU A 135 -8.10 6.63 6.84
N SER A 136 -7.58 7.49 5.98
CA SER A 136 -8.21 8.76 5.65
C SER A 136 -9.58 8.56 5.00
N ALA A 137 -10.39 9.61 4.96
CA ALA A 137 -11.70 9.56 4.32
C ALA A 137 -11.62 9.11 2.84
N ALA A 138 -10.57 9.50 2.11
CA ALA A 138 -10.37 9.11 0.72
C ALA A 138 -9.97 7.63 0.57
N GLU A 139 -9.16 7.12 1.49
CA GLU A 139 -8.76 5.71 1.52
C GLU A 139 -9.92 4.82 1.92
N TRP A 140 -10.73 5.24 2.89
CA TRP A 140 -11.97 4.55 3.25
C TRP A 140 -12.92 4.43 2.05
N ARG A 141 -13.08 5.50 1.26
CA ARG A 141 -13.91 5.45 0.03
C ARG A 141 -13.39 4.42 -0.98
N SER A 142 -12.08 4.31 -1.10
CA SER A 142 -11.45 3.35 -1.99
C SER A 142 -11.60 1.91 -1.45
N PHE A 143 -11.49 1.73 -0.13
CA PHE A 143 -11.77 0.48 0.58
C PHE A 143 -13.22 0.04 0.33
N GLU A 144 -14.20 0.94 0.50
CA GLU A 144 -15.61 0.64 0.26
C GLU A 144 -15.87 0.07 -1.14
N GLY A 145 -15.20 0.61 -2.17
CA GLY A 145 -15.31 0.12 -3.55
C GLY A 145 -14.63 -1.23 -3.79
N ILE A 146 -13.55 -1.56 -3.07
CA ILE A 146 -12.92 -2.88 -3.20
C ILE A 146 -13.76 -3.96 -2.56
N PHE A 147 -14.30 -3.71 -1.37
CA PHE A 147 -14.96 -4.74 -0.56
C PHE A 147 -16.48 -4.78 -0.78
N ASP A 148 -16.96 -4.18 -1.87
CA ASP A 148 -18.38 -4.12 -2.23
C ASP A 148 -19.25 -3.58 -1.08
N LEU A 149 -18.73 -2.56 -0.38
CA LEU A 149 -19.39 -1.88 0.74
C LEU A 149 -19.94 -0.50 0.36
N ALA A 150 -19.63 0.00 -0.85
CA ALA A 150 -20.02 1.34 -1.28
C ALA A 150 -21.54 1.57 -1.21
N ASP A 151 -22.34 0.58 -1.64
CA ASP A 151 -23.80 0.67 -1.65
C ASP A 151 -24.47 0.35 -0.31
N LYS A 152 -23.68 -0.13 0.67
CA LYS A 152 -24.19 -0.50 2.00
C LYS A 152 -24.34 0.71 2.90
N LYS A 153 -25.39 0.70 3.72
CA LYS A 153 -25.64 1.68 4.79
C LYS A 153 -24.81 1.33 6.02
N ASP A 154 -24.64 2.33 6.90
CA ASP A 154 -23.83 2.20 8.11
C ASP A 154 -24.31 1.12 9.10
N ASP A 155 -25.63 0.83 9.10
CA ASP A 155 -26.24 -0.20 9.94
C ASP A 155 -26.33 -1.59 9.27
N ASP A 156 -25.97 -1.71 7.99
CA ASP A 156 -26.00 -3.00 7.29
C ASP A 156 -24.95 -3.95 7.85
N LEU A 157 -25.33 -5.22 8.01
CA LEU A 157 -24.43 -6.28 8.44
C LEU A 157 -23.51 -6.70 7.29
N VAL A 158 -22.21 -6.68 7.56
CA VAL A 158 -21.12 -6.99 6.65
C VAL A 158 -20.39 -8.21 7.17
N PRO A 159 -20.33 -9.31 6.39
CA PRO A 159 -19.48 -10.44 6.74
C PRO A 159 -18.01 -10.01 6.66
N TYR A 160 -17.24 -10.27 7.71
CA TYR A 160 -15.83 -9.86 7.75
C TYR A 160 -14.88 -10.92 7.17
N GLU A 161 -15.29 -12.19 7.04
CA GLU A 161 -14.46 -13.24 6.44
C GLU A 161 -14.04 -12.92 4.98
N PRO A 162 -14.93 -12.43 4.09
CA PRO A 162 -14.52 -11.99 2.75
C PRO A 162 -13.52 -10.83 2.77
N ILE A 163 -13.60 -9.95 3.78
CA ILE A 163 -12.65 -8.84 3.95
C ILE A 163 -11.28 -9.41 4.29
N VAL A 164 -11.18 -10.29 5.30
CA VAL A 164 -9.92 -10.94 5.70
C VAL A 164 -9.28 -11.69 4.53
N ARG A 165 -10.06 -12.49 3.81
CA ARG A 165 -9.54 -13.27 2.67
C ARG A 165 -9.01 -12.39 1.56
N LYS A 166 -9.73 -11.31 1.22
CA LYS A 166 -9.33 -10.43 0.13
C LYS A 166 -8.16 -9.52 0.53
N LEU A 167 -8.01 -9.17 1.81
CA LEU A 167 -6.84 -8.44 2.33
C LEU A 167 -5.56 -9.29 2.30
N LEU A 168 -5.68 -10.59 2.59
CA LEU A 168 -4.56 -11.53 2.66
C LEU A 168 -4.40 -12.41 1.41
N ASP A 169 -5.15 -12.12 0.34
CA ASP A 169 -5.17 -12.87 -0.92
C ASP A 169 -5.31 -14.40 -0.72
N LEU A 170 -6.11 -14.82 0.26
CA LEU A 170 -6.28 -16.24 0.59
C LEU A 170 -7.06 -16.98 -0.50
N PRO A 171 -6.70 -18.25 -0.80
CA PRO A 171 -7.42 -19.07 -1.78
C PRO A 171 -8.89 -19.23 -1.40
N GLN A 172 -9.76 -19.30 -2.42
CA GLN A 172 -11.21 -19.48 -2.29
C GLN A 172 -11.58 -20.91 -1.92
#